data_AF-A0A494WNQ3-F1
#
_entry.id   AF-A0A494WNQ3-F1
#
_cell.length_a   1.000
_cell.length_b   1.000
_cell.length_c   1.000
_cell.angle_alpha   90.00
_cell.angle_beta   90.00
_cell.angle_gamma   90.00
#
_symmetry.space_group_name_H-M   'P 1'
#
loop_
_entity.id
_entity.type
_entity.pdbx_description
1 polymer ?
#
loop_
_entity_poly.entity_id
_entity_poly.type
_entity_poly.pdbx_seq_one_letter_code
_entity_poly.pdbx_strand_id
1 'polypeptide(L)'
;MQSRSKVRNRPKENAQAGRDNQISTFVKLFFERYIFDEYDTDFFDYLSKTNTGCHSETRYKELSEKIKTLYKQYPNVRKVLDVDSPCELSAEECNALNEVLKCKNEIANLELKEVYFKGCIDCVSYLKKLSIL
;
A
#
# COMPACT_ATOMS: atom_id res chain seq x y z
N MET A 1 28.06 -24.16 53.58
CA MET A 1 27.59 -22.82 53.18
C MET A 1 26.97 -22.93 51.80
N GLN A 2 25.65 -22.80 51.67
CA GLN A 2 24.98 -22.75 50.36
C GLN A 2 23.93 -21.64 50.42
N SER A 3 24.27 -20.49 49.85
CA SER A 3 23.39 -19.32 49.80
C SER A 3 22.37 -19.50 48.67
N ARG A 4 21.11 -19.77 49.02
CA ARG A 4 19.97 -19.68 48.08
C ARG A 4 19.58 -18.20 47.92
N SER A 5 19.95 -17.59 46.79
CA SER A 5 19.38 -16.32 46.35
C SER A 5 17.93 -16.55 45.88
N LYS A 6 16.97 -16.03 46.65
CA LYS A 6 15.55 -16.09 46.32
C LYS A 6 15.25 -15.05 45.23
N VAL A 7 15.23 -15.49 43.97
CA VAL A 7 14.80 -14.67 42.82
C VAL A 7 13.37 -14.21 43.08
N ARG A 8 13.21 -12.90 43.33
CA ARG A 8 11.94 -12.26 43.64
C ARG A 8 11.16 -12.07 42.35
N ASN A 9 10.45 -13.12 41.90
CA ASN A 9 9.50 -13.02 40.80
C ASN A 9 8.44 -11.96 41.13
N ARG A 10 8.45 -10.82 40.41
CA ARG A 10 7.45 -9.76 40.54
C ARG A 10 6.20 -10.13 39.74
N PRO A 11 5.05 -10.40 40.39
CA PRO A 11 3.83 -10.86 39.71
C PRO A 11 3.29 -9.89 38.65
N LYS A 12 3.59 -8.59 38.81
CA LYS A 12 3.12 -7.53 37.91
C LYS A 12 3.82 -7.52 36.56
N GLU A 13 5.08 -7.98 36.50
CA GLU A 13 5.89 -8.01 35.27
C GLU A 13 5.44 -9.15 34.35
N ASN A 14 5.17 -10.33 34.93
CA ASN A 14 4.61 -11.47 34.20
C ASN A 14 3.16 -11.25 33.74
N ALA A 15 2.36 -10.47 34.48
CA ALA A 15 1.00 -10.12 34.08
C ALA A 15 0.96 -9.12 32.91
N GLN A 16 1.91 -8.16 32.87
CA GLN A 16 2.05 -7.24 31.74
C GLN A 16 2.56 -7.98 30.49
N ALA A 17 3.60 -8.82 30.63
CA ALA A 17 4.10 -9.64 29.53
C ALA A 17 3.05 -10.62 28.97
N GLY A 18 2.17 -11.18 29.84
CA GLY A 18 1.05 -12.02 29.42
C GLY A 18 -0.02 -11.26 28.62
N ARG A 19 -0.29 -10.00 28.99
CA ARG A 19 -1.21 -9.12 28.23
C ARG A 19 -0.61 -8.66 26.91
N ASP A 20 0.66 -8.29 26.90
CA ASP A 20 1.38 -7.86 25.69
C ASP A 20 1.46 -9.02 24.68
N ASN A 21 1.66 -10.26 25.16
CA ASN A 21 1.66 -11.46 24.33
C ASN A 21 0.27 -11.79 23.77
N GLN A 22 -0.81 -11.56 24.55
CA GLN A 22 -2.18 -11.73 24.04
C GLN A 22 -2.57 -10.65 23.04
N ILE A 23 -2.20 -9.39 23.26
CA ILE A 23 -2.43 -8.30 22.31
C ILE A 23 -1.65 -8.58 21.02
N SER A 24 -0.38 -8.98 21.13
CA SER A 24 0.44 -9.35 19.97
C SER A 24 -0.17 -10.53 19.19
N THR A 25 -0.65 -11.56 19.88
CA THR A 25 -1.31 -12.71 19.25
C THR A 25 -2.64 -12.31 18.61
N PHE A 26 -3.44 -11.45 19.26
CA PHE A 26 -4.70 -10.95 18.71
C PHE A 26 -4.48 -10.09 17.47
N VAL A 27 -3.53 -9.15 17.51
CA VAL A 27 -3.17 -8.31 16.35
C VAL A 27 -2.68 -9.19 15.21
N LYS A 28 -1.88 -10.22 15.50
CA LYS A 28 -1.37 -11.15 14.50
C LYS A 28 -2.47 -11.98 13.85
N LEU A 29 -3.38 -12.56 14.65
CA LEU A 29 -4.52 -13.33 14.14
C LEU A 29 -5.56 -12.45 13.42
N PHE A 30 -5.74 -11.21 13.87
CA PHE A 30 -6.60 -10.24 13.19
C PHE A 30 -6.01 -9.88 11.82
N PHE A 31 -4.71 -9.58 11.74
CA PHE A 31 -4.06 -9.36 10.46
C PHE A 31 -4.12 -10.61 9.56
N GLU A 32 -3.75 -11.78 10.07
CA GLU A 32 -3.73 -13.03 9.29
C GLU A 32 -5.12 -13.42 8.78
N ARG A 33 -6.19 -13.22 9.56
CA ARG A 33 -7.53 -13.72 9.21
C ARG A 33 -8.47 -12.69 8.60
N TYR A 34 -8.36 -11.41 8.97
CA TYR A 34 -9.22 -10.35 8.44
C TYR A 34 -8.59 -9.66 7.23
N ILE A 35 -7.26 -9.48 7.24
CA ILE A 35 -6.60 -8.85 6.11
C ILE A 35 -6.33 -9.89 5.03
N PHE A 36 -5.73 -11.05 5.31
CA PHE A 36 -5.32 -11.99 4.23
C PHE A 36 -6.42 -12.91 3.67
N ASP A 37 -7.40 -13.36 4.46
CA ASP A 37 -8.44 -14.30 3.98
C ASP A 37 -9.68 -13.62 3.33
N GLU A 38 -9.90 -12.31 3.58
CA GLU A 38 -11.03 -11.51 3.04
C GLU A 38 -10.59 -10.59 1.86
N TYR A 39 -9.43 -10.87 1.25
CA TYR A 39 -9.00 -10.23 0.00
C TYR A 39 -9.88 -10.69 -1.16
N ASP A 40 -10.80 -9.84 -1.63
CA ASP A 40 -11.31 -10.00 -3.00
C ASP A 40 -11.95 -8.73 -3.60
N THR A 41 -12.72 -7.94 -2.85
CA THR A 41 -13.40 -6.74 -3.41
C THR A 41 -13.31 -5.52 -2.50
N ASP A 42 -13.49 -5.69 -1.20
CA ASP A 42 -13.49 -4.59 -0.23
C ASP A 42 -12.13 -3.89 -0.14
N PHE A 43 -11.04 -4.64 -0.31
CA PHE A 43 -9.69 -4.07 -0.36
C PHE A 43 -9.44 -3.24 -1.62
N PHE A 44 -9.83 -3.73 -2.80
CA PHE A 44 -9.67 -2.97 -4.05
C PHE A 44 -10.57 -1.74 -4.07
N ASP A 45 -11.79 -1.84 -3.55
CA ASP A 45 -12.69 -0.70 -3.39
C ASP A 45 -12.13 0.32 -2.38
N TYR A 46 -11.55 -0.14 -1.27
CA TYR A 46 -10.80 0.73 -0.34
C TYR A 46 -9.65 1.44 -1.06
N LEU A 47 -8.77 0.71 -1.75
CA LEU A 47 -7.65 1.30 -2.49
C LEU A 47 -8.11 2.31 -3.55
N SER A 48 -9.15 1.96 -4.31
CA SER A 48 -9.71 2.85 -5.32
C SER A 48 -10.26 4.14 -4.72
N LYS A 49 -10.90 4.06 -3.54
CA LYS A 49 -11.40 5.23 -2.80
C LYS A 49 -10.26 6.04 -2.22
N THR A 50 -9.23 5.41 -1.67
CA THR A 50 -8.07 6.14 -1.11
C THR A 50 -7.26 6.86 -2.18
N ASN A 51 -7.14 6.27 -3.37
CA ASN A 51 -6.40 6.91 -4.47
C ASN A 51 -7.08 8.17 -5.03
N THR A 52 -8.36 8.41 -4.73
CA THR A 52 -9.10 9.61 -5.16
C THR A 52 -8.37 10.92 -4.85
N GLY A 53 -7.67 11.00 -3.72
CA GLY A 53 -6.89 12.17 -3.32
C GLY A 53 -5.75 12.48 -4.30
N CYS A 54 -5.01 11.46 -4.72
CA CYS A 54 -3.85 11.59 -5.59
C CYS A 54 -4.20 12.12 -6.98
N HIS A 55 -5.36 11.75 -7.53
CA HIS A 55 -5.80 12.24 -8.86
C HIS A 55 -5.99 13.77 -8.93
N SER A 56 -6.12 14.44 -7.78
CA SER A 56 -6.23 15.89 -7.72
C SER A 56 -4.88 16.60 -7.87
N GLU A 57 -3.76 15.90 -7.60
CA GLU A 57 -2.40 16.43 -7.67
C GLU A 57 -2.06 16.90 -9.09
N THR A 58 -1.43 18.07 -9.18
CA THR A 58 -0.99 18.64 -10.46
C THR A 58 -0.07 17.68 -11.19
N ARG A 59 0.84 17.02 -10.45
CA ARG A 59 1.80 16.07 -11.03
C ARG A 59 1.13 14.85 -11.64
N TYR A 60 0.12 14.29 -10.96
CA TYR A 60 -0.67 13.18 -11.49
C TYR A 60 -1.32 13.56 -12.83
N LYS A 61 -1.91 14.75 -12.91
CA LYS A 61 -2.58 15.27 -14.12
C LYS A 61 -1.59 15.49 -15.26
N GLU A 62 -0.43 16.08 -14.98
CA GLU A 62 0.64 16.28 -15.96
C GLU A 62 1.10 14.96 -16.58
N LEU A 63 1.37 13.95 -15.74
CA LEU A 63 1.80 12.61 -16.19
C LEU A 63 0.69 11.93 -17.02
N SER A 64 -0.56 12.04 -16.58
CA SER A 64 -1.72 11.50 -17.30
C SER A 64 -1.89 12.13 -18.68
N GLU A 65 -1.75 13.44 -18.80
CA GLU A 65 -1.82 14.13 -20.10
C GLU A 65 -0.62 13.82 -21.00
N LYS A 66 0.57 13.65 -20.42
CA LYS A 66 1.76 13.19 -21.17
C LYS A 66 1.53 11.79 -21.76
N ILE A 67 0.98 10.85 -20.98
CA ILE A 67 0.63 9.51 -21.47
C ILE A 67 -0.42 9.59 -22.59
N LYS A 68 -1.50 10.38 -22.42
CA LYS A 68 -2.53 10.55 -23.46
C LYS A 68 -1.95 11.12 -24.76
N THR A 69 -1.00 12.05 -24.65
CA THR A 69 -0.32 12.64 -25.81
C THR A 69 0.53 11.60 -26.53
N LEU A 70 1.30 10.81 -25.77
CA LEU A 70 2.11 9.72 -26.32
C LEU A 70 1.24 8.64 -27.01
N TYR A 71 0.09 8.29 -26.43
CA TYR A 71 -0.84 7.34 -27.06
C TYR A 71 -1.49 7.85 -28.35
N LYS A 72 -1.70 9.17 -28.48
CA LYS A 72 -2.19 9.76 -29.73
C LYS A 72 -1.12 9.73 -30.82
N GLN A 73 0.14 9.97 -30.46
CA GLN A 73 1.27 9.96 -31.41
C GLN A 73 1.69 8.54 -31.80
N TYR A 74 1.65 7.60 -30.84
CA TYR A 74 2.16 6.25 -30.97
C TYR A 74 1.08 5.22 -30.57
N PRO A 75 0.10 4.96 -31.45
CA PRO A 75 -1.04 4.10 -31.12
C PRO A 75 -0.63 2.64 -30.86
N ASN A 76 0.48 2.15 -31.42
CA ASN A 76 0.95 0.79 -31.17
C ASN A 76 1.47 0.61 -29.73
N VAL A 77 2.02 1.68 -29.12
CA VAL A 77 2.41 1.66 -27.69
C VAL A 77 1.19 1.44 -26.81
N ARG A 78 0.04 2.06 -27.14
CA ARG A 78 -1.23 1.82 -26.44
C ARG A 78 -1.73 0.39 -26.67
N LYS A 79 -1.63 -0.14 -27.89
CA LYS A 79 -2.05 -1.51 -28.20
C LYS A 79 -1.31 -2.54 -27.35
N VAL A 80 0.01 -2.39 -27.23
CA VAL A 80 0.84 -3.30 -26.43
C VAL A 80 0.54 -3.17 -24.94
N LEU A 81 0.36 -1.95 -24.42
CA LEU A 81 0.22 -1.75 -22.97
C LEU A 81 -1.20 -1.93 -22.41
N ASP A 82 -2.22 -1.50 -23.16
CA ASP A 82 -3.59 -1.40 -22.61
C ASP A 82 -4.56 -2.36 -23.29
N VAL A 83 -4.28 -2.78 -24.53
CA VAL A 83 -5.11 -3.74 -25.29
C VAL A 83 -4.52 -5.16 -25.23
N ASP A 84 -3.30 -5.28 -24.70
CA ASP A 84 -2.53 -6.53 -24.61
C ASP A 84 -2.45 -7.28 -25.95
N SER A 85 -2.35 -6.50 -27.03
CA SER A 85 -2.25 -7.02 -28.39
C SER A 85 -0.79 -6.97 -28.84
N PRO A 86 -0.18 -8.10 -29.22
CA PRO A 86 1.14 -8.12 -29.81
C PRO A 86 1.20 -7.20 -31.03
N CYS A 87 2.22 -6.37 -31.11
CA CYS A 87 2.45 -5.46 -32.23
C CYS A 87 3.95 -5.22 -32.38
N GLU A 88 4.43 -5.08 -33.61
CA GLU A 88 5.81 -4.66 -33.86
C GLU A 88 5.95 -3.17 -33.55
N LEU A 89 7.00 -2.82 -32.81
CA LEU A 89 7.30 -1.44 -32.43
C LEU A 89 8.54 -0.96 -33.19
N SER A 90 8.45 0.22 -33.76
CA SER A 90 9.62 0.94 -34.28
C SER A 90 10.55 1.41 -33.15
N ALA A 91 11.77 1.81 -33.50
CA ALA A 91 12.72 2.35 -32.52
C ALA A 91 12.18 3.61 -31.79
N GLU A 92 11.44 4.46 -32.50
CA GLU A 92 10.79 5.64 -31.93
C GLU A 92 9.66 5.25 -30.96
N GLU A 93 8.84 4.26 -31.33
CA GLU A 93 7.79 3.73 -30.47
C GLU A 93 8.34 3.02 -29.23
N CYS A 94 9.49 2.35 -29.33
CA CYS A 94 10.20 1.80 -28.18
C CYS A 94 10.66 2.89 -27.19
N ASN A 95 11.11 4.03 -27.70
CA ASN A 95 11.46 5.17 -26.83
C ASN A 95 10.20 5.78 -26.19
N ALA A 96 9.12 5.93 -26.96
CA ALA A 96 7.83 6.38 -26.44
C ALA A 96 7.27 5.42 -25.38
N LEU A 97 7.40 4.11 -25.58
CA LEU A 97 7.03 3.08 -24.62
C LEU A 97 7.78 3.25 -23.29
N ASN A 98 9.09 3.46 -23.33
CA ASN A 98 9.89 3.71 -22.14
C ASN A 98 9.39 4.96 -21.38
N GLU A 99 9.09 6.04 -22.11
CA GLU A 99 8.53 7.25 -21.50
C GLU A 99 7.16 7.04 -20.88
N VAL A 100 6.27 6.27 -21.51
CA VAL A 100 4.97 5.87 -20.92
C VAL A 100 5.19 5.06 -19.65
N LEU A 101 6.10 4.08 -19.66
CA LEU A 101 6.39 3.24 -18.50
C LEU A 101 6.93 4.04 -17.32
N LYS A 102 7.84 5.00 -17.57
CA LYS A 102 8.30 5.93 -16.53
C LYS A 102 7.15 6.73 -15.93
N CYS A 103 6.25 7.25 -16.76
CA CYS A 103 5.09 8.01 -16.29
C CYS A 103 4.14 7.13 -15.46
N LYS A 104 3.84 5.90 -15.92
CA LYS A 104 3.02 4.94 -15.18
C LYS A 104 3.65 4.56 -13.83
N ASN A 105 4.97 4.36 -13.79
CA ASN A 105 5.68 4.07 -12.55
C ASN A 105 5.63 5.25 -11.56
N GLU A 106 5.77 6.49 -12.04
CA GLU A 106 5.66 7.67 -11.19
C GLU A 106 4.23 7.85 -10.65
N ILE A 107 3.21 7.62 -11.48
CA ILE A 107 1.80 7.60 -11.04
C ILE A 107 1.60 6.54 -9.94
N ALA A 108 2.06 5.31 -10.15
CA ALA A 108 1.93 4.24 -9.16
C ALA A 108 2.62 4.59 -7.83
N ASN A 109 3.76 5.30 -7.87
CA ASN A 109 4.44 5.76 -6.66
C ASN A 109 3.63 6.82 -5.90
N LEU A 110 2.96 7.74 -6.61
CA LEU A 110 2.10 8.74 -5.98
C LEU A 110 0.88 8.09 -5.33
N GLU A 111 0.23 7.15 -6.02
CA GLU A 111 -0.89 6.37 -5.49
C GLU A 111 -0.48 5.57 -4.25
N LEU A 112 0.65 4.85 -4.32
CA LEU A 112 1.17 4.08 -3.19
C LEU A 112 1.46 4.96 -1.97
N LYS A 113 2.01 6.16 -2.20
CA LYS A 113 2.28 7.12 -1.13
C LYS A 113 0.99 7.56 -0.44
N GLU A 114 -0.06 7.85 -1.20
CA GLU A 114 -1.37 8.23 -0.67
C GLU A 114 -1.98 7.10 0.17
N VAL A 115 -2.00 5.87 -0.36
CA VAL A 115 -2.47 4.67 0.36
C VAL A 115 -1.70 4.47 1.66
N TYR A 116 -0.38 4.59 1.63
CA TYR A 116 0.46 4.42 2.81
C TYR A 116 0.10 5.42 3.91
N PHE A 117 0.02 6.71 3.59
CA PHE A 117 -0.33 7.73 4.56
C PHE A 117 -1.75 7.59 5.06
N LYS A 118 -2.69 7.26 4.18
CA LYS A 118 -4.08 7.03 4.56
C LYS A 118 -4.22 5.85 5.53
N GLY A 119 -3.55 4.73 5.26
CA GLY A 119 -3.49 3.58 6.17
C GLY A 119 -2.92 3.97 7.54
N CYS A 120 -1.87 4.80 7.59
CA CYS A 120 -1.33 5.32 8.86
C CYS A 120 -2.37 6.16 9.64
N ILE A 121 -3.07 7.05 8.96
CA ILE A 121 -4.10 7.91 9.56
C ILE A 121 -5.28 7.06 10.09
N ASP A 122 -5.70 6.05 9.33
CA ASP A 122 -6.79 5.16 9.72
C ASP A 122 -6.41 4.32 10.94
N CYS A 123 -5.18 3.78 10.97
CA CYS A 123 -4.62 3.09 12.13
C CYS A 123 -4.61 3.97 13.39
N VAL A 124 -4.07 5.19 13.30
CA VAL A 124 -4.06 6.14 14.44
C VAL A 124 -5.47 6.48 14.88
N SER A 125 -6.38 6.69 13.93
CA SER A 125 -7.79 7.00 14.22
C SER A 125 -8.48 5.83 14.94
N TYR A 126 -8.17 4.59 14.55
CA TYR A 126 -8.68 3.39 15.20
C TYR A 126 -8.17 3.26 16.65
N LEU A 127 -6.87 3.45 16.88
CA LEU A 127 -6.29 3.40 18.24
C LEU A 127 -6.90 4.44 19.18
N LYS A 128 -7.16 5.65 18.68
CA LYS A 128 -7.87 6.70 19.44
C LYS A 128 -9.30 6.27 19.79
N LYS A 129 -10.03 5.64 18.86
CA LYS A 129 -11.40 5.13 19.13
C LYS A 129 -11.42 4.07 20.22
N LEU A 130 -10.35 3.26 20.34
CA LEU A 130 -10.21 2.26 21.40
C LEU A 130 -9.66 2.84 22.72
N SER A 131 -9.38 4.14 22.79
CA SER A 131 -8.76 4.79 23.96
C SER A 131 -7.40 4.19 24.36
N ILE A 132 -6.66 3.64 23.38
CA ILE A 132 -5.29 3.14 23.56
C ILE A 132 -4.27 4.29 23.42
N LEU A 133 -4.62 5.31 22.64
CA LEU A 133 -3.87 6.55 22.41
C LEU A 133 -4.70 7.77 22.82
#